data_AF-A0A966SE36-F1
#
_entry.id   AF-A0A966SE36-F1
#
_cell.length_a   1.000
_cell.length_b   1.000
_cell.length_c   1.000
_cell.angle_alpha   90.00
_cell.angle_beta   90.00
_cell.angle_gamma   90.00
#
_symmetry.space_group_name_H-M   'P 1'
#
loop_
_entity.id
_entity.type
_entity.pdbx_description
1 polymer ?
#
loop_
_entity_poly.entity_id
_entity_poly.type
_entity_poly.pdbx_seq_one_letter_code
_entity_poly.pdbx_strand_id
1 'polypeptide(L)' 'AVDGISLTVAGVTKAGFRLWIIPHTLAVTVLRERKVGDVVNLEADLLGKYVEQFLSARNKRR' A
#
# COMPACT_ATOMS: atom_id res chain seq x y z
N ALA A 1 -3.22 -2.45 1.44
CA ALA A 1 -2.93 -3.10 2.73
C ALA A 1 -1.54 -3.77 2.68
N VAL A 2 -0.90 -3.90 3.84
CA VAL A 2 0.35 -4.67 4.01
C VAL A 2 0.09 -5.78 5.02
N ASP A 3 0.30 -7.04 4.64
CA ASP A 3 -0.07 -8.22 5.45
C ASP A 3 -1.52 -8.14 5.98
N GLY A 4 -2.45 -7.66 5.14
CA GLY A 4 -3.87 -7.46 5.51
C GLY A 4 -4.13 -6.23 6.40
N ILE A 5 -3.10 -5.48 6.80
CA ILE A 5 -3.22 -4.29 7.64
C ILE A 5 -3.52 -3.08 6.75
N SER A 6 -4.64 -2.40 7.02
CA SER A 6 -4.96 -1.13 6.38
C SER A 6 -4.05 -0.04 6.95
N LEU A 7 -3.23 0.56 6.08
CA LEU A 7 -2.21 1.55 6.45
C LEU A 7 -2.22 2.70 5.45
N THR A 8 -1.94 3.90 5.95
CA THR A 8 -1.89 5.11 5.13
C THR A 8 -0.50 5.29 4.53
N VAL A 9 -0.42 5.51 3.22
CA VAL A 9 0.82 5.85 2.53
C VAL A 9 1.24 7.28 2.90
N ALA A 10 2.39 7.39 3.56
CA ALA A 10 3.00 8.65 3.97
C ALA A 10 3.76 9.33 2.82
N GLY A 11 4.22 8.56 1.85
CA GLY A 11 4.91 9.07 0.67
C GLY A 11 5.39 7.97 -0.25
N VAL A 12 5.66 8.33 -1.50
CA VAL A 12 6.10 7.41 -2.55
C VAL A 12 7.43 7.90 -3.12
N THR A 13 8.32 6.96 -3.43
CA THR A 13 9.60 7.18 -4.10
C THR A 13 9.67 6.30 -5.35
N LYS A 14 10.70 6.48 -6.19
CA LYS A 14 10.87 5.67 -7.39
C LYS A 14 11.02 4.17 -7.12
N ALA A 15 11.54 3.79 -5.96
CA ALA A 15 11.88 2.41 -5.62
C ALA A 15 11.05 1.84 -4.46
N GLY A 16 10.04 2.56 -3.97
CA GLY A 16 9.25 2.10 -2.83
C GLY A 16 8.36 3.18 -2.23
N PHE A 17 7.75 2.88 -1.09
CA PHE A 17 6.82 3.78 -0.40
C PHE A 17 7.05 3.75 1.12
N ARG A 18 6.55 4.78 1.80
CA ARG A 18 6.56 4.92 3.25
C ARG A 18 5.13 4.86 3.79
N LEU A 19 4.97 4.31 4.97
CA LEU A 19 3.67 4.16 5.65
C LEU A 19 3.69 4.90 6.98
N TRP A 20 2.54 5.46 7.36
CA TRP A 20 2.31 5.93 8.72
C TRP A 20 1.86 4.77 9.61
N ILE A 21 2.56 4.58 10.74
CA ILE A 21 2.23 3.54 11.72
C ILE A 21 2.20 4.21 13.10
N ILE A 22 1.08 4.04 13.81
CA ILE A 22 0.95 4.50 15.19
C ILE A 22 1.42 3.40 16.17
N PRO A 23 1.83 3.75 17.40
CA PRO A 23 2.36 2.78 18.36
C PRO A 23 1.43 1.59 18.63
N HIS A 24 0.11 1.82 18.69
CA HIS A 24 -0.86 0.74 18.89
C HIS A 24 -0.84 -0.29 17.75
N THR A 25 -0.90 0.15 16.49
CA THR A 25 -0.83 -0.72 15.30
C THR A 25 0.47 -1.51 15.28
N LEU A 26 1.60 -0.89 15.62
CA LEU A 26 2.86 -1.62 15.72
C LEU A 26 2.77 -2.71 16.80
N ALA A 27 2.29 -2.38 18.00
CA ALA A 27 2.26 -3.28 19.14
C ALA A 27 1.35 -4.51 18.96
N VAL A 28 0.23 -4.37 18.24
CA VAL A 28 -0.82 -5.40 18.12
C VAL A 28 -0.84 -6.15 16.78
N THR A 29 0.12 -5.89 15.88
CA THR A 29 0.21 -6.57 14.58
C THR A 29 1.56 -7.26 14.38
N VAL A 30 1.65 -8.09 13.34
CA VAL A 30 2.91 -8.78 12.98
C VAL A 30 4.05 -7.81 12.65
N LEU A 31 3.75 -6.54 12.37
CA LEU A 31 4.74 -5.52 12.03
C LEU A 31 5.83 -5.33 13.10
N ARG A 32 5.54 -5.57 14.39
CA ARG A 32 6.57 -5.47 15.44
C ARG A 32 7.68 -6.51 15.31
N GLU A 33 7.40 -7.63 14.66
CA GLU A 33 8.31 -8.77 14.52
C GLU A 33 9.06 -8.73 13.17
N ARG A 34 8.60 -7.88 12.24
CA ARG A 34 9.19 -7.71 10.91
C ARG A 34 10.55 -7.02 10.97
N LYS A 35 11.45 -7.46 10.11
CA LYS A 35 12.80 -6.92 9.93
C LYS A 35 13.05 -6.52 8.49
N VAL A 36 14.10 -5.73 8.29
CA VAL A 36 14.56 -5.37 6.94
C VAL A 36 14.92 -6.66 6.19
N GLY A 37 14.34 -6.81 4.99
CA GLY A 37 14.49 -8.00 4.15
C GLY A 37 13.31 -8.97 4.22
N ASP A 38 12.40 -8.82 5.19
CA ASP A 38 11.22 -9.67 5.26
C ASP A 38 10.27 -9.38 4.10
N VAL A 39 9.72 -10.45 3.53
CA VAL A 39 8.67 -10.36 2.50
C VAL A 39 7.33 -10.10 3.18
N VAL A 40 6.54 -9.23 2.54
CA VAL A 40 5.19 -8.87 2.97
C VAL A 40 4.21 -9.04 1.82
N ASN A 41 2.96 -9.34 2.15
CA ASN A 41 1.87 -9.36 1.19
C ASN A 41 1.39 -7.93 0.94
N LEU A 42 1.30 -7.53 -0.32
CA LEU A 42 0.84 -6.21 -0.72
C LEU A 42 -0.47 -6.30 -1.49
N GLU A 43 -1.48 -5.57 -1.02
CA GLU A 43 -2.76 -5.44 -1.67
C GLU A 43 -3.02 -3.98 -2.03
N ALA A 44 -3.20 -3.70 -3.32
CA ALA A 44 -3.59 -2.37 -3.77
C ALA A 44 -5.10 -2.12 -3.53
N ASP A 45 -5.46 -0.87 -3.26
CA ASP A 45 -6.87 -0.49 -3.11
C ASP A 45 -7.63 -0.71 -4.43
N LEU A 46 -8.83 -1.28 -4.33
CA LEU A 46 -9.78 -1.42 -5.43
C LEU A 46 -10.02 -0.09 -6.13
N LEU A 47 -10.07 1.03 -5.39
CA LEU A 47 -10.22 2.36 -5.96
C LEU A 47 -9.11 2.68 -6.97
N GLY A 48 -7.86 2.26 -6.70
CA GLY A 48 -6.75 2.43 -7.62
C GLY A 48 -6.98 1.71 -8.95
N LYS A 49 -7.47 0.47 -8.91
CA LYS A 49 -7.81 -0.31 -10.12
C LYS A 49 -8.91 0.35 -10.93
N TYR A 50 -9.95 0.88 -10.28
CA TYR A 50 -11.01 1.59 -10.98
C TYR A 50 -10.50 2.88 -11.63
N VAL A 51 -9.71 3.69 -10.91
CA VAL A 51 -9.10 4.90 -11.46
C VAL A 51 -8.25 4.59 -12.69
N GLU A 52 -7.42 3.54 -12.64
CA GLU A 52 -6.62 3.10 -13.78
C GLU A 52 -7.49 2.70 -14.98
N GLN A 53 -8.56 1.94 -14.76
CA GLN A 53 -9.51 1.55 -15.81
C GLN A 53 -10.19 2.78 -16.43
N PHE A 54 -10.64 3.74 -15.63
CA PHE A 54 -11.26 4.97 -16.11
C PHE A 54 -10.28 5.82 -16.96
N LEU A 55 -9.05 5.98 -16.51
CA LEU A 55 -8.02 6.74 -17.24
C LEU A 55 -7.62 6.02 -18.54
N SER A 56 -7.49 4.70 -18.51
CA SER A 56 -7.17 3.87 -19.68
C SER A 56 -8.28 3.89 -20.72
N ALA A 57 -9.55 3.81 -20.29
CA ALA A 57 -10.71 3.92 -21.17
C ALA A 57 -10.81 5.31 -21.83
N ARG A 58 -10.43 6.37 -21.11
CA ARG A 58 -10.38 7.73 -21.67
C ARG A 58 -9.27 7.90 -22.72
N ASN A 59 -8.10 7.29 -22.52
CA ASN A 59 -7.01 7.32 -23.49
C ASN A 59 -7.30 6.51 -24.77
N LYS A 60 -8.10 5.44 -24.70
CA LYS A 60 -8.54 4.67 -25.88
C LYS A 60 -9.57 5.39 -26.77
N ARG A 61 -10.18 6.48 -26.28
CA ARG A 61 -11.16 7.29 -27.02
C ARG A 61 -10.56 8.54 -27.68
N ARG A 62 -9.24 8.71 -27.60
CA ARG A 62 -8.46 9.70 -28.35
C ARG A 62 -7.68 8.98 -29.45
#